data_AF-A0A1Y2G5Y2-F1
#
_entry.id   AF-A0A1Y2G5Y2-F1
#
_cell.length_a   1.000
_cell.length_b   1.000
_cell.length_c   1.000
_cell.angle_alpha   90.00
_cell.angle_beta   90.00
_cell.angle_gamma   90.00
#
_symmetry.space_group_name_H-M   'P 1'
#
loop_
_entity.id
_entity.type
_entity.pdbx_description
1 polymer ?
#
loop_
_entity_poly.entity_id
_entity_poly.type
_entity_poly.pdbx_seq_one_letter_code
_entity_poly.pdbx_strand_id
1 'polypeptide(L)'
;MAETPLYRRIMTSAMEQARRSAAAICLPVIQGMLRCCIAHWDTCKNTSQQAYPKELEEAIWVAQLAEKTGLIPAPINQAVVLFPLIYSKDIGLLLEQCYYILLVRNADVLQHPQPQRLPPLPQDSLEVLLITRLIFKHAERTVHLLPLFTT
;
A
#
# COMPACT_ATOMS: atom_id res chain seq x y z
N MET A 1 27.31 6.71 -32.29
CA MET A 1 26.29 5.65 -32.31
C MET A 1 25.08 6.22 -31.58
N ALA A 2 23.93 6.36 -32.25
CA ALA A 2 22.73 6.95 -31.64
C ALA A 2 21.75 5.84 -31.28
N GLU A 3 21.51 5.62 -29.99
CA GLU A 3 20.44 4.72 -29.55
C GLU A 3 19.10 5.30 -29.98
N THR A 4 18.37 4.58 -30.84
CA THR A 4 17.13 5.09 -31.41
C THR A 4 16.03 5.16 -30.33
N PRO A 5 15.33 6.30 -30.17
CA PRO A 5 14.31 6.47 -29.12
C PRO A 5 13.13 5.49 -29.27
N LEU A 6 12.95 4.90 -30.45
CA LEU A 6 12.00 3.81 -30.70
C LEU A 6 12.36 2.53 -29.94
N TYR A 7 13.63 2.09 -29.94
CA TYR A 7 14.04 0.88 -29.24
C TYR A 7 13.82 1.02 -27.72
N ARG A 8 14.16 2.18 -27.16
CA ARG A 8 13.91 2.51 -25.75
C ARG A 8 12.42 2.45 -25.41
N ARG A 9 11.54 2.99 -26.27
CA ARG A 9 10.07 2.92 -26.11
C ARG A 9 9.54 1.48 -26.16
N ILE A 10 10.03 0.66 -27.08
CA ILE A 10 9.65 -0.75 -27.20
C ILE A 10 10.07 -1.55 -25.97
N MET A 11 11.33 -1.40 -25.51
CA MET A 11 11.80 -2.06 -24.28
C MET A 11 11.02 -1.61 -23.05
N THR A 12 10.77 -0.31 -22.86
CA THR A 12 9.94 0.15 -21.73
C THR A 12 8.52 -0.40 -21.78
N SER A 13 7.91 -0.49 -22.98
CA SER A 13 6.57 -1.08 -23.14
C SER A 13 6.56 -2.57 -22.80
N ALA A 14 7.56 -3.34 -23.26
CA ALA A 14 7.67 -4.76 -22.99
C ALA A 14 7.96 -5.07 -21.51
N MET A 15 8.84 -4.30 -20.85
CA MET A 15 9.10 -4.43 -19.41
C MET A 15 7.85 -4.09 -18.59
N GLU A 16 7.12 -3.05 -18.97
CA GLU A 16 5.88 -2.67 -18.29
C GLU A 16 4.78 -3.73 -18.51
N GLN A 17 4.70 -4.33 -19.71
CA GLN A 17 3.81 -5.47 -19.99
C GLN A 17 4.15 -6.68 -19.10
N ALA A 18 5.43 -7.04 -18.99
CA ALA A 18 5.88 -8.14 -18.13
C ALA A 18 5.59 -7.87 -16.65
N ARG A 19 5.79 -6.62 -16.19
CA ARG A 19 5.45 -6.18 -14.83
C ARG A 19 3.95 -6.29 -14.54
N ARG A 20 3.07 -5.94 -15.50
CA ARG A 20 1.61 -6.09 -15.38
C ARG A 20 1.19 -7.56 -15.26
N SER A 21 1.72 -8.43 -16.12
CA SER A 21 1.45 -9.87 -16.05
C SER A 21 1.90 -10.47 -14.71
N ALA A 22 3.08 -10.10 -14.24
CA ALA A 22 3.57 -10.53 -12.93
C ALA A 22 2.70 -9.99 -11.78
N ALA A 23 2.29 -8.72 -11.82
CA ALA A 23 1.41 -8.13 -10.81
C ALA A 23 0.06 -8.86 -10.74
N ALA A 24 -0.59 -9.12 -11.88
CA ALA A 24 -1.88 -9.83 -11.94
C ALA A 24 -1.78 -11.28 -11.44
N ILE A 25 -0.67 -11.98 -11.68
CA ILE A 25 -0.42 -13.35 -11.19
C ILE A 25 -0.13 -13.36 -9.69
N CYS A 26 0.67 -12.41 -9.18
CA CYS A 26 1.02 -12.32 -7.77
C CYS A 26 -0.09 -11.71 -6.89
N LEU A 27 -1.11 -11.11 -7.50
CA LEU A 27 -2.15 -10.39 -6.80
C LEU A 27 -2.95 -11.23 -5.78
N PRO A 28 -3.41 -12.47 -6.08
CA PRO A 28 -4.08 -13.31 -5.09
C PRO A 28 -3.16 -13.68 -3.91
N VAL A 29 -1.85 -13.81 -4.17
CA VAL A 29 -0.85 -14.07 -3.12
C VAL A 29 -0.73 -12.87 -2.19
N ILE A 30 -0.61 -11.66 -2.74
CA ILE A 30 -0.55 -10.41 -1.96
C ILE A 30 -1.84 -10.21 -1.13
N GLN A 31 -3.01 -10.47 -1.73
CA GLN A 31 -4.30 -10.43 -1.03
C GLN A 31 -4.38 -11.46 0.11
N GLY A 32 -3.87 -12.68 -0.10
CA GLY A 32 -3.78 -13.71 0.94
C GLY A 32 -2.85 -13.30 2.08
N MET A 33 -1.65 -12.79 1.77
CA MET A 33 -0.69 -12.31 2.78
C MET A 33 -1.27 -11.15 3.60
N LEU A 34 -1.89 -10.16 2.95
CA LEU A 34 -2.58 -9.07 3.64
C LEU A 34 -3.67 -9.59 4.60
N ARG A 35 -4.47 -10.58 4.16
CA ARG A 35 -5.49 -11.19 5.04
C ARG A 35 -4.89 -11.91 6.24
N CYS A 36 -3.76 -12.60 6.09
CA CYS A 36 -3.05 -13.20 7.21
C CYS A 36 -2.54 -12.13 8.20
N CYS A 37 -1.94 -11.04 7.69
CA CYS A 37 -1.48 -9.94 8.53
C CYS A 37 -2.65 -9.25 9.26
N ILE A 38 -3.76 -8.94 8.58
CA ILE A 38 -4.96 -8.35 9.20
C ILE A 38 -5.46 -9.25 10.34
N ALA A 39 -5.66 -10.54 10.07
CA ALA A 39 -6.13 -11.49 11.07
C ALA A 39 -5.21 -11.60 12.29
N HIS A 40 -3.88 -11.51 12.09
CA HIS A 40 -2.94 -11.41 13.20
C HIS A 40 -3.18 -10.13 14.02
N TRP A 41 -3.08 -8.96 13.39
CA TRP A 41 -3.14 -7.65 14.07
C TRP A 41 -4.49 -7.36 14.74
N ASP A 42 -5.60 -7.92 14.25
CA ASP A 42 -6.92 -7.86 14.89
C ASP A 42 -7.02 -8.71 16.16
N THR A 43 -6.27 -9.81 16.22
CA THR A 43 -6.22 -10.69 17.41
C THR A 43 -5.22 -10.21 18.47
N CYS A 44 -4.25 -9.38 18.08
CA CYS A 44 -3.41 -8.65 19.02
C CYS A 44 -4.26 -7.75 19.91
N LYS A 45 -4.02 -7.78 21.22
CA LYS A 45 -4.58 -6.78 22.14
C LYS A 45 -4.02 -5.39 21.77
N ASN A 46 -4.61 -4.32 22.31
CA ASN A 46 -4.05 -2.95 22.20
C ASN A 46 -2.72 -2.84 22.97
N THR A 47 -1.66 -3.41 22.42
CA THR A 47 -0.29 -3.47 22.95
C THR A 47 0.66 -2.70 22.04
N SER A 48 1.85 -2.38 22.57
CA SER A 48 2.94 -1.84 21.76
C SER A 48 3.31 -2.83 20.66
N GLN A 49 3.51 -2.34 19.43
CA GLN A 49 3.92 -3.13 18.27
C GLN A 49 5.29 -3.80 18.47
N GLN A 50 6.09 -3.25 19.40
CA GLN A 50 7.37 -3.81 19.83
C GLN A 50 7.25 -5.22 20.46
N ALA A 51 6.03 -5.67 20.80
CA ALA A 51 5.77 -7.05 21.20
C ALA A 51 5.82 -8.06 20.02
N TYR A 52 5.67 -7.58 18.78
CA TYR A 52 5.55 -8.38 17.54
C TYR A 52 6.48 -7.85 16.43
N PRO A 53 7.81 -7.85 16.63
CA PRO A 53 8.75 -7.20 15.71
C PRO A 53 8.84 -7.89 14.35
N LYS A 54 8.65 -9.21 14.28
CA LYS A 54 8.73 -9.95 12.99
C LYS A 54 7.49 -9.70 12.15
N GLU A 55 6.33 -9.74 12.79
CA GLU A 55 5.03 -9.52 12.17
C GLU A 55 4.87 -8.06 11.71
N LEU A 56 5.60 -7.14 12.36
CA LEU A 56 5.76 -5.75 11.93
C LEU A 56 6.62 -5.64 10.66
N GLU A 57 7.78 -6.32 10.61
CA GLU A 57 8.61 -6.40 9.40
C GLU A 57 7.84 -7.04 8.22
N GLU A 58 7.08 -8.10 8.48
CA GLU A 58 6.21 -8.75 7.49
C GLU A 58 5.13 -7.81 6.97
N ALA A 59 4.43 -7.08 7.86
CA ALA A 59 3.41 -6.11 7.45
C ALA A 59 3.99 -4.96 6.60
N ILE A 60 5.17 -4.45 6.98
CA ILE A 60 5.91 -3.44 6.21
C ILE A 60 6.29 -4.01 4.82
N TRP A 61 6.83 -5.23 4.77
CA TRP A 61 7.26 -5.88 3.53
C TRP A 61 6.09 -6.16 2.58
N VAL A 62 4.94 -6.64 3.10
CA VAL A 62 3.75 -6.90 2.28
C VAL A 62 3.20 -5.60 1.66
N ALA A 63 3.18 -4.51 2.42
CA ALA A 63 2.75 -3.22 1.90
C ALA A 63 3.72 -2.67 0.83
N GLN A 64 5.03 -2.75 1.04
CA GLN A 64 6.05 -2.40 0.04
C GLN A 64 6.01 -3.31 -1.20
N LEU A 65 5.66 -4.59 -1.06
CA LEU A 65 5.45 -5.50 -2.19
C LEU A 65 4.23 -5.04 -3.01
N ALA A 66 3.16 -4.63 -2.34
CA ALA A 66 1.97 -4.09 -3.00
C ALA A 66 2.23 -2.74 -3.69
N GLU A 67 3.07 -1.85 -3.15
CA GLU A 67 3.59 -0.67 -3.88
C GLU A 67 4.24 -1.05 -5.21
N LYS A 68 5.10 -2.08 -5.20
CA LYS A 68 5.82 -2.50 -6.42
C LYS A 68 4.89 -3.01 -7.52
N THR A 69 3.66 -3.41 -7.20
CA THR A 69 2.62 -3.71 -8.21
C THR A 69 2.02 -2.47 -8.88
N GLY A 70 2.13 -1.29 -8.25
CA GLY A 70 1.49 -0.05 -8.69
C GLY A 70 -0.02 0.03 -8.41
N LEU A 71 -0.59 -0.94 -7.67
CA LEU A 71 -2.02 -1.04 -7.39
C LEU A 71 -2.47 -0.33 -6.10
N ILE A 72 -1.52 0.07 -5.23
CA ILE A 72 -1.80 0.85 -4.03
C ILE A 72 -1.41 2.34 -4.25
N PRO A 73 -2.30 3.31 -3.95
CA PRO A 73 -1.98 4.73 -3.98
C PRO A 73 -0.85 5.14 -3.03
N ALA A 74 -0.06 6.13 -3.44
CA ALA A 74 1.10 6.59 -2.66
C ALA A 74 0.79 6.97 -1.19
N PRO A 75 -0.32 7.67 -0.83
CA PRO A 75 -0.60 8.02 0.57
C PRO A 75 -0.77 6.79 1.48
N ILE A 76 -1.46 5.75 0.99
CA ILE A 76 -1.70 4.51 1.74
C ILE A 76 -0.40 3.70 1.88
N ASN A 77 0.46 3.69 0.86
CA ASN A 77 1.78 3.07 0.99
C ASN A 77 2.72 3.88 1.92
N GLN A 78 2.68 5.20 1.85
CA GLN A 78 3.44 6.07 2.76
C GLN A 78 3.02 5.88 4.21
N ALA A 79 1.76 5.52 4.49
CA ALA A 79 1.26 5.22 5.83
C ALA A 79 1.99 4.05 6.53
N VAL A 80 2.75 3.22 5.81
CA VAL A 80 3.61 2.17 6.38
C VAL A 80 4.64 2.73 7.37
N VAL A 81 5.10 3.99 7.18
CA VAL A 81 6.01 4.65 8.14
C VAL A 81 5.37 4.90 9.51
N LEU A 82 4.04 4.82 9.62
CA LEU A 82 3.30 4.92 10.87
C LEU A 82 3.31 3.62 11.67
N PHE A 83 3.46 2.44 11.03
CA PHE A 83 3.39 1.14 11.71
C PHE A 83 4.31 1.03 12.95
N PRO A 84 5.60 1.46 12.93
CA PRO A 84 6.44 1.44 14.13
C PRO A 84 6.02 2.43 15.24
N LEU A 85 4.94 3.22 15.08
CA LEU A 85 4.51 4.28 16.00
C LEU A 85 3.11 4.12 16.63
N ILE A 86 2.20 3.28 16.10
CA ILE A 86 0.71 3.42 16.28
C ILE A 86 -0.10 2.31 17.01
N TYR A 87 0.51 1.41 17.80
CA TYR A 87 -0.15 0.18 18.34
C TYR A 87 -0.66 -0.83 17.27
N SER A 88 -0.96 -2.05 17.72
CA SER A 88 -1.42 -3.17 16.89
C SER A 88 -2.72 -2.92 16.11
N LYS A 89 -3.77 -2.43 16.78
CA LYS A 89 -5.12 -2.31 16.18
C LYS A 89 -5.17 -1.31 15.01
N ASP A 90 -4.39 -0.24 15.07
CA ASP A 90 -4.39 0.76 14.01
C ASP A 90 -3.55 0.32 12.79
N ILE A 91 -2.60 -0.61 12.97
CA ILE A 91 -1.97 -1.33 11.85
C ILE A 91 -3.02 -2.18 11.12
N GLY A 92 -3.84 -2.93 11.86
CA GLY A 92 -4.94 -3.72 11.29
C GLY A 92 -5.84 -2.88 10.38
N LEU A 93 -6.32 -1.73 10.87
CA LEU A 93 -7.15 -0.79 10.10
C LEU A 93 -6.48 -0.25 8.83
N LEU A 94 -5.17 0.02 8.85
CA LEU A 94 -4.44 0.45 7.64
C LEU A 94 -4.30 -0.70 6.63
N LEU A 95 -4.00 -1.91 7.10
CA LEU A 95 -3.90 -3.09 6.24
C LEU A 95 -5.26 -3.48 5.63
N GLU A 96 -6.37 -3.31 6.37
CA GLU A 96 -7.72 -3.46 5.83
C GLU A 96 -8.00 -2.49 4.68
N GLN A 97 -7.57 -1.22 4.78
CA GLN A 97 -7.72 -0.28 3.66
C GLN A 97 -6.82 -0.65 2.48
N CYS A 98 -5.57 -1.07 2.70
CA CYS A 98 -4.72 -1.63 1.64
C CYS A 98 -5.43 -2.79 0.91
N TYR A 99 -6.04 -3.71 1.66
CA TYR A 99 -6.76 -4.84 1.12
C TYR A 99 -8.04 -4.44 0.36
N TYR A 100 -8.83 -3.50 0.91
CA TYR A 100 -10.05 -2.99 0.27
C TYR A 100 -9.74 -2.27 -1.04
N ILE A 101 -8.74 -1.39 -1.06
CA ILE A 101 -8.30 -0.68 -2.27
C ILE A 101 -7.87 -1.68 -3.34
N LEU A 102 -7.06 -2.68 -2.99
CA LEU A 102 -6.71 -3.76 -3.92
C LEU A 102 -7.99 -4.44 -4.42
N LEU A 103 -8.88 -4.91 -3.54
CA LEU A 103 -10.07 -5.65 -3.93
C LEU A 103 -11.00 -4.86 -4.88
N VAL A 104 -11.25 -3.58 -4.61
CA VAL A 104 -12.07 -2.72 -5.48
C VAL A 104 -11.35 -2.40 -6.80
N ARG A 105 -10.06 -2.01 -6.76
CA ARG A 105 -9.30 -1.70 -7.99
C ARG A 105 -9.05 -2.92 -8.87
N ASN A 106 -8.98 -4.11 -8.29
CA ASN A 106 -8.87 -5.35 -9.05
C ASN A 106 -10.17 -5.68 -9.80
N ALA A 107 -11.34 -5.30 -9.26
CA ALA A 107 -12.58 -5.40 -10.01
C ALA A 107 -12.54 -4.48 -11.26
N ASP A 108 -12.08 -3.24 -11.12
CA ASP A 108 -11.87 -2.31 -12.25
C ASP A 108 -10.87 -2.88 -13.28
N VAL A 109 -9.71 -3.39 -12.83
CA VAL A 109 -8.64 -3.91 -13.70
C VAL A 109 -9.05 -5.20 -14.44
N LEU A 110 -9.87 -6.06 -13.83
CA LEU A 110 -10.44 -7.24 -14.50
C LEU A 110 -11.48 -6.86 -15.56
N GLN A 111 -12.17 -5.72 -15.41
CA GLN A 111 -13.15 -5.21 -16.37
C GLN A 111 -12.48 -4.38 -17.49
N HIS A 112 -11.37 -3.71 -17.20
CA HIS A 112 -10.66 -2.85 -18.14
C HIS A 112 -9.15 -3.17 -18.19
N PRO A 113 -8.68 -3.98 -19.15
CA PRO A 113 -7.28 -4.43 -19.24
C PRO A 113 -6.28 -3.35 -19.73
N GLN A 114 -6.67 -2.07 -19.73
CA GLN A 114 -5.77 -0.96 -20.07
C GLN A 114 -5.31 -0.19 -18.81
N PRO A 115 -4.03 0.17 -18.72
CA PRO A 115 -3.46 0.75 -17.51
C PRO A 115 -3.81 2.23 -17.39
N GLN A 116 -4.66 2.57 -16.41
CA GLN A 116 -4.61 3.90 -15.81
C GLN A 116 -3.66 3.83 -14.62
N ARG A 117 -2.56 4.60 -14.67
CA ARG A 117 -1.88 5.01 -13.44
C ARG A 117 -2.95 5.64 -12.56
N LEU A 118 -3.12 5.12 -11.35
CA LEU A 118 -4.14 5.65 -10.44
C LEU A 118 -3.95 7.17 -10.32
N PRO A 119 -5.00 7.98 -10.57
CA PRO A 119 -4.91 9.38 -10.25
C PRO A 119 -4.59 9.52 -8.75
N PRO A 120 -3.86 10.57 -8.33
CA PRO A 120 -3.66 10.82 -6.91
C PRO A 120 -5.01 10.81 -6.19
N LEU A 121 -5.05 10.16 -5.02
CA LEU A 121 -6.23 10.19 -4.17
C LEU A 121 -6.61 11.66 -3.90
N PRO A 122 -7.90 12.04 -4.01
CA PRO A 122 -8.35 13.33 -3.51
C PRO A 122 -7.92 13.52 -2.05
N GLN A 123 -7.54 14.74 -1.66
CA GLN A 123 -7.16 15.02 -0.27
C GLN A 123 -8.31 14.74 0.71
N ASP A 124 -9.56 14.86 0.25
CA ASP A 124 -10.79 14.51 1.00
C ASP A 124 -11.16 13.01 0.97
N SER A 125 -10.31 12.15 0.42
CA SER A 125 -10.55 10.70 0.39
C SER A 125 -10.58 10.07 1.79
N LEU A 126 -11.37 9.02 1.98
CA LEU A 126 -11.51 8.31 3.25
C LEU A 126 -10.16 7.73 3.73
N GLU A 127 -9.35 7.33 2.77
CA GLU A 127 -7.96 6.88 2.88
C GLU A 127 -7.07 7.92 3.55
N VAL A 128 -7.02 9.15 3.03
CA VAL A 128 -6.22 10.26 3.56
C VAL A 128 -6.78 10.72 4.92
N LEU A 129 -8.10 10.76 5.06
CA LEU A 129 -8.80 11.04 6.32
C LEU A 129 -8.46 10.03 7.42
N LEU A 130 -8.36 8.74 7.10
CA LEU A 130 -7.95 7.71 8.06
C LEU A 130 -6.50 7.93 8.51
N ILE A 131 -5.57 8.13 7.56
CA ILE A 131 -4.16 8.39 7.86
C ILE A 131 -4.02 9.63 8.76
N THR A 132 -4.71 10.71 8.42
CA THR A 132 -4.72 11.97 9.19
C THR A 132 -5.27 11.75 10.61
N ARG A 133 -6.37 11.01 10.74
CA ARG A 133 -6.94 10.63 12.05
C ARG A 133 -5.97 9.80 12.89
N LEU A 134 -5.23 8.88 12.29
CA LEU A 134 -4.21 8.09 12.99
C LEU A 134 -3.00 8.94 13.41
N ILE A 135 -2.58 9.90 12.59
CA ILE A 135 -1.53 10.87 12.95
C ILE A 135 -1.96 11.71 14.16
N PHE A 136 -3.20 12.21 14.20
CA PHE A 136 -3.69 12.94 15.37
C PHE A 136 -3.95 12.06 16.60
N LYS A 137 -4.41 10.82 16.41
CA LYS A 137 -4.62 9.85 17.51
C LYS A 137 -3.31 9.51 18.24
N HIS A 138 -2.20 9.46 17.51
CA HIS A 138 -0.87 9.13 18.01
C HIS A 138 0.07 10.34 18.07
N ALA A 139 -0.49 11.54 18.25
CA ALA A 139 0.19 12.81 17.99
C ALA A 139 1.58 12.95 18.61
N GLU A 140 1.77 12.47 19.86
CA GLU A 140 3.06 12.45 20.57
C GLU A 140 4.19 11.76 19.80
N ARG A 141 3.85 10.85 18.88
CA ARG A 141 4.79 10.01 18.12
C ARG A 141 4.76 10.30 16.63
N THR A 142 3.62 10.72 16.06
CA THR A 142 3.41 10.76 14.60
C THR A 142 3.22 12.16 14.02
N VAL A 143 3.01 13.23 14.80
CA VAL A 143 2.77 14.60 14.26
C VAL A 143 3.87 15.08 13.31
N HIS A 144 5.12 14.71 13.56
CA HIS A 144 6.26 15.08 12.71
C HIS A 144 6.19 14.50 11.28
N LEU A 145 5.31 13.51 11.05
CA LEU A 145 5.09 12.87 9.75
C LEU A 145 3.93 13.50 8.96
N LEU A 146 3.13 14.39 9.58
CA LEU A 146 2.02 15.07 8.92
C LEU A 146 2.39 15.73 7.57
N PRO A 147 3.57 16.39 7.41
CA PRO A 147 3.95 17.01 6.13
C PRO A 147 4.09 16.03 4.96
N LEU A 148 4.22 14.72 5.21
CA LEU A 148 4.32 13.70 4.16
C LEU A 148 2.96 13.41 3.48
N PHE A 149 1.85 13.87 4.06
CA PHE A 149 0.49 13.52 3.64
C PHE A 149 -0.37 14.74 3.25
N THR A 150 0.19 15.96 3.32
CA THR A 150 -0.53 17.23 3.09
C THR A 150 -0.08 18.00 1.85
N THR A 151 0.78 17.41 1.01
CA THR A 151 1.30 18.00 -0.25
C THR A 151 0.42 17.67 -1.45
#